data_AF-A0A3N5PHB4-F1
#
_entry.id   AF-A0A3N5PHB4-F1
#
_cell.length_a   1.000
_cell.length_b   1.000
_cell.length_c   1.000
_cell.angle_alpha   90.00
_cell.angle_beta   90.00
_cell.angle_gamma   90.00
#
_symmetry.space_group_name_H-M   'P 1'
#
loop_
_entity.id
_entity.type
_entity.pdbx_description
1 polymer ?
#
loop_
_entity_poly.entity_id
_entity_poly.type
_entity_poly.pdbx_seq_one_letter_code
_entity_poly.pdbx_strand_id
1 'polypeptide(L)'
;MTVQKFAAALGTLILALALVSAAGAAQAPDGQPVPQPAWDPASVQVSPAGNAITYQGYLTDGGLPANGVYDFAFTLYADAAGTVWVTDALSVADLPVVDGYFTARVDFSDAMYGDVHFHFNGEARWLKISVRPGAGIGIYTPLAPLQALTPAPYAQALPGLHTIQNNTSPNVVGGYPWNSINVNAVGGTIAGGGSQAGANAVNQSYGTVGGGHHNVAGGQYATVAGGSENTAVGFAGAIAGGEFNVVSNTYAAVAGGYDNEASGPNAFVGGGTSNIASGTNGAICGGNNNRAVGYAFVGGGSINEASGSSSTVGGGGLNTAAGQGATIAGGTSNNAAGVDAAIGGGEGNSAGMACSAVAGGCGNVAAGIGAS
;
A
#
# COMPACT_ATOMS: atom_id res chain seq x y z
N MET A 1 -60.74 10.20 -2.86
CA MET A 1 -59.61 11.15 -2.74
C MET A 1 -58.52 10.66 -3.66
N THR A 2 -58.39 11.25 -4.85
CA THR A 2 -57.46 10.82 -5.89
C THR A 2 -56.32 11.82 -5.93
N VAL A 3 -55.14 11.39 -5.51
CA VAL A 3 -53.94 12.21 -5.38
C VAL A 3 -53.15 12.10 -6.68
N GLN A 4 -53.08 13.17 -7.47
CA GLN A 4 -52.11 13.30 -8.58
C GLN A 4 -50.97 14.21 -8.10
N LYS A 5 -49.73 13.73 -8.12
CA LYS A 5 -48.57 14.41 -7.52
C LYS A 5 -47.35 14.34 -8.44
N PHE A 6 -46.76 15.51 -8.72
CA PHE A 6 -45.41 15.66 -9.25
C PHE A 6 -44.50 16.12 -8.12
N ALA A 7 -43.35 15.47 -7.96
CA ALA A 7 -42.24 15.99 -7.17
C ALA A 7 -41.11 16.34 -8.15
N ALA A 8 -40.79 17.63 -8.29
CA ALA A 8 -39.69 18.10 -9.12
C ALA A 8 -38.47 18.38 -8.22
N ALA A 9 -37.32 17.81 -8.58
CA ALA A 9 -36.04 18.13 -7.97
C ALA A 9 -35.50 19.44 -8.57
N LEU A 10 -35.35 20.49 -7.76
CA LEU A 10 -34.60 21.68 -8.15
C LEU A 10 -33.11 21.42 -7.88
N GLY A 11 -32.31 21.36 -8.94
CA GLY A 11 -30.85 21.30 -8.84
C GLY A 11 -30.29 22.65 -8.39
N THR A 12 -29.58 22.67 -7.26
CA THR A 12 -28.96 23.88 -6.72
C THR A 12 -27.57 24.09 -7.30
N LEU A 13 -27.40 25.21 -8.00
CA LEU A 13 -26.13 25.81 -8.40
C LEU A 13 -25.41 26.33 -7.14
N ILE A 14 -24.25 25.76 -6.78
CA ILE A 14 -23.41 26.28 -5.68
C ILE A 14 -22.45 27.31 -6.25
N LEU A 15 -22.77 28.59 -6.03
CA LEU A 15 -21.85 29.71 -6.22
C LEU A 15 -21.00 29.85 -4.93
N ALA A 16 -19.75 29.41 -4.97
CA ALA A 16 -18.81 29.59 -3.85
C ALA A 16 -18.23 31.01 -3.88
N LEU A 17 -18.72 31.86 -2.97
CA LEU A 17 -18.17 33.18 -2.72
C LEU A 17 -16.92 33.02 -1.82
N ALA A 18 -15.72 33.11 -2.40
CA ALA A 18 -14.47 33.12 -1.64
C ALA A 18 -14.26 34.50 -0.99
N LEU A 19 -14.30 34.55 0.34
CA LEU A 19 -13.81 35.70 1.11
C LEU A 19 -12.29 35.80 0.94
N VAL A 20 -11.87 36.75 0.10
CA VAL A 20 -10.50 37.25 0.09
C VAL A 20 -10.34 38.13 1.34
N SER A 21 -9.65 37.62 2.36
CA SER A 21 -8.99 38.50 3.33
C SER A 21 -7.62 38.83 2.78
N ALA A 22 -7.42 40.10 2.44
CA ALA A 22 -6.14 40.63 2.06
C ALA A 22 -5.23 40.66 3.29
N ALA A 23 -4.14 39.89 3.27
CA ALA A 23 -2.96 40.16 4.08
C ALA A 23 -1.89 40.74 3.15
N GLY A 24 -1.78 42.07 3.17
CA GLY A 24 -0.70 42.80 2.51
C GLY A 24 0.65 42.40 3.10
N ALA A 25 1.68 42.46 2.25
CA ALA A 25 3.07 42.28 2.65
C ALA A 25 3.45 43.26 3.77
N ALA A 26 3.97 42.74 4.88
CA ALA A 26 4.71 43.52 5.86
C ALA A 26 6.04 42.80 6.13
N GLN A 27 7.09 43.29 5.49
CA GLN A 27 8.46 42.96 5.79
C GLN A 27 8.84 43.74 7.07
N ALA A 28 9.17 43.04 8.15
CA ALA A 28 9.73 43.68 9.34
C ALA A 28 11.10 44.30 8.99
N PRO A 29 11.46 45.51 9.46
CA PRO A 29 12.74 46.16 9.15
C PRO A 29 13.98 45.52 9.81
N ASP A 30 13.83 44.43 10.54
CA ASP A 30 14.83 43.88 11.46
C ASP A 30 14.81 42.35 11.40
N GLY A 31 15.75 41.77 10.62
CA GLY A 31 15.83 40.34 10.30
C GLY A 31 16.01 39.39 11.50
N GLN A 32 14.96 39.16 12.27
CA GLN A 32 14.84 38.11 13.27
C GLN A 32 13.65 37.19 12.94
N PRO A 33 13.79 35.85 13.07
CA PRO A 33 12.73 34.92 12.74
C PRO A 33 11.56 34.98 13.73
N VAL A 34 10.34 34.99 13.21
CA VAL A 34 9.09 34.89 14.00
C VAL A 34 8.93 33.46 14.52
N PRO A 35 8.54 33.22 15.79
CA PRO A 35 8.29 31.87 16.30
C PRO A 35 7.15 31.20 15.53
N GLN A 36 7.39 30.02 14.95
CA GLN A 36 6.32 29.23 14.34
C GLN A 36 5.44 28.59 15.42
N PRO A 37 4.10 28.53 15.23
CA PRO A 37 3.22 27.82 16.15
C PRO A 37 3.54 26.31 16.12
N ALA A 38 3.62 25.69 17.30
CA ALA A 38 3.69 24.24 17.44
C ALA A 38 2.38 23.61 16.93
N TRP A 39 2.49 22.65 16.00
CA TRP A 39 1.35 21.89 15.50
C TRP A 39 1.09 20.71 16.44
N ASP A 40 -0.04 20.72 17.15
CA ASP A 40 -0.59 19.56 17.87
C ASP A 40 -1.48 18.77 16.89
N PRO A 41 -1.13 17.53 16.49
CA PRO A 41 -1.97 16.72 15.63
C PRO A 41 -3.07 16.08 16.49
N ALA A 42 -4.00 16.88 16.99
CA ALA A 42 -5.30 16.36 17.39
C ALA A 42 -5.90 15.67 16.15
N SER A 43 -6.04 14.35 16.22
CA SER A 43 -6.59 13.54 15.13
C SER A 43 -7.97 14.06 14.79
N VAL A 44 -8.12 14.62 13.58
CA VAL A 44 -9.44 14.86 13.01
C VAL A 44 -10.07 13.48 12.82
N GLN A 45 -10.92 13.08 13.76
CA GLN A 45 -11.78 11.91 13.60
C GLN A 45 -12.69 12.21 12.41
N VAL A 46 -12.32 11.69 11.23
CA VAL A 46 -13.18 11.76 10.05
C VAL A 46 -14.35 10.80 10.32
N SER A 47 -15.54 11.34 10.54
CA SER A 47 -16.75 10.52 10.59
C SER A 47 -16.99 9.93 9.20
N PRO A 48 -17.17 8.60 9.06
CA PRO A 48 -17.56 8.00 7.79
C PRO A 48 -18.80 8.71 7.23
N ALA A 49 -18.88 8.86 5.91
CA ALA A 49 -20.12 9.22 5.25
C ALA A 49 -21.14 8.09 5.53
N GLY A 50 -22.17 8.37 6.33
CA GLY A 50 -23.21 7.39 6.66
C GLY A 50 -24.13 7.07 5.47
N ASN A 51 -25.07 6.15 5.67
CA ASN A 51 -26.12 5.82 4.67
C ASN A 51 -27.32 6.78 4.72
N ALA A 52 -27.19 7.88 5.45
CA ALA A 52 -28.21 8.91 5.54
C ALA A 52 -28.14 9.85 4.35
N ILE A 53 -29.26 10.01 3.67
CA ILE A 53 -29.46 11.08 2.70
C ILE A 53 -30.36 12.16 3.30
N THR A 54 -30.13 13.40 2.88
CA THR A 54 -31.12 14.47 3.03
C THR A 54 -31.88 14.57 1.73
N TYR A 55 -33.18 14.32 1.78
CA TYR A 55 -34.09 14.42 0.65
C TYR A 55 -34.97 15.66 0.80
N GLN A 56 -34.99 16.51 -0.22
CA GLN A 56 -35.87 17.69 -0.28
C GLN A 56 -36.86 17.53 -1.42
N GLY A 57 -38.12 17.86 -1.16
CA GLY A 57 -39.18 17.68 -2.14
C GLY A 57 -40.29 18.71 -2.02
N TYR A 58 -41.13 18.72 -3.05
CA TYR A 58 -42.37 19.50 -3.12
C TYR A 58 -43.57 18.57 -3.21
N LEU A 59 -44.57 18.79 -2.37
CA LEU A 59 -45.78 17.99 -2.21
C LEU A 59 -47.02 18.83 -2.51
N THR A 60 -47.90 18.33 -3.38
CA THR A 60 -49.22 18.92 -3.63
C THR A 60 -50.34 18.04 -3.12
N ASP A 61 -51.33 18.59 -2.44
CA ASP A 61 -52.56 17.87 -2.07
C ASP A 61 -53.76 18.48 -2.80
N GLY A 62 -54.51 17.66 -3.54
CA GLY A 62 -55.59 18.15 -4.41
C GLY A 62 -55.16 19.16 -5.48
N GLY A 63 -53.88 19.14 -5.90
CA GLY A 63 -53.30 20.09 -6.86
C GLY A 63 -52.85 21.44 -6.27
N LEU A 64 -53.08 21.66 -4.97
CA LEU A 64 -52.58 22.82 -4.23
C LEU A 64 -51.31 22.43 -3.44
N PRO A 65 -50.41 23.38 -3.12
CA PRO A 65 -49.29 23.11 -2.22
C PRO A 65 -49.80 22.54 -0.89
N ALA A 66 -49.25 21.41 -0.45
CA ALA A 66 -49.64 20.80 0.81
C ALA A 66 -49.14 21.63 2.01
N ASN A 67 -49.91 21.71 3.08
CA ASN A 67 -49.52 22.40 4.31
C ASN A 67 -50.01 21.61 5.54
N GLY A 68 -49.12 21.34 6.49
CA GLY A 68 -49.39 20.54 7.68
C GLY A 68 -48.37 19.44 7.91
N VAL A 69 -48.65 18.53 8.85
CA VAL A 69 -47.78 17.38 9.16
C VAL A 69 -48.21 16.14 8.37
N TYR A 70 -47.23 15.45 7.80
CA TYR A 70 -47.43 14.25 6.99
C TYR A 70 -46.44 13.16 7.43
N ASP A 71 -46.88 11.91 7.39
CA ASP A 71 -45.97 10.79 7.48
C ASP A 71 -45.49 10.41 6.09
N PHE A 72 -44.18 10.18 5.95
CA PHE A 72 -43.55 9.71 4.74
C PHE A 72 -42.98 8.30 4.94
N ALA A 73 -43.00 7.51 3.88
CA ALA A 73 -42.34 6.22 3.81
C ALA A 73 -41.44 6.18 2.57
N PHE A 74 -40.19 5.78 2.77
CA PHE A 74 -39.15 5.72 1.75
C PHE A 74 -38.70 4.27 1.52
N THR A 75 -38.57 3.88 0.26
CA THR A 75 -38.16 2.52 -0.14
C THR A 75 -37.20 2.60 -1.32
N LEU A 76 -36.07 1.89 -1.26
CA LEU A 76 -35.12 1.80 -2.38
C LEU A 76 -35.47 0.64 -3.30
N TYR A 77 -35.32 0.90 -4.60
CA TYR A 77 -35.41 -0.08 -5.69
C TYR A 77 -34.14 -0.02 -6.55
N ALA A 78 -33.78 -1.16 -7.14
CA ALA A 78 -32.65 -1.30 -8.05
C ALA A 78 -33.02 -1.01 -9.52
N ASP A 79 -34.30 -0.77 -9.81
CA ASP A 79 -34.80 -0.47 -11.15
C ASP A 79 -35.87 0.62 -11.16
N ALA A 80 -36.01 1.31 -12.29
CA ALA A 80 -36.99 2.38 -12.48
C ALA A 80 -38.46 1.92 -12.47
N ALA A 81 -38.72 0.64 -12.74
CA ALA A 81 -40.07 0.08 -12.75
C ALA A 81 -40.54 -0.36 -11.35
N GLY A 82 -39.66 -0.33 -10.34
CA GLY A 82 -39.99 -0.68 -8.96
C GLY A 82 -40.26 -2.18 -8.77
N THR A 83 -39.56 -3.03 -9.53
CA THR A 83 -39.76 -4.50 -9.53
C THR A 83 -38.72 -5.25 -8.71
N VAL A 84 -37.53 -4.68 -8.53
CA VAL A 84 -36.40 -5.22 -7.78
C VAL A 84 -36.22 -4.39 -6.51
N TRP A 85 -36.74 -4.93 -5.42
CA TRP A 85 -36.75 -4.32 -4.10
C TRP A 85 -35.36 -4.40 -3.42
N VAL A 86 -34.96 -3.33 -2.70
CA VAL A 86 -33.67 -3.25 -1.98
C VAL A 86 -33.85 -3.10 -0.47
N THR A 87 -34.78 -2.24 -0.01
CA THR A 87 -35.00 -1.99 1.43
C THR A 87 -36.47 -2.00 1.80
N ASP A 88 -36.80 -2.34 3.04
CA ASP A 88 -38.13 -2.12 3.58
C ASP A 88 -38.50 -0.62 3.63
N ALA A 89 -39.77 -0.34 3.88
CA ALA A 89 -40.26 1.03 3.99
C ALA A 89 -39.78 1.68 5.30
N LEU A 90 -38.90 2.68 5.16
CA LEU A 90 -38.41 3.51 6.26
C LEU A 90 -39.37 4.69 6.47
N SER A 91 -40.02 4.72 7.64
CA SER A 91 -41.02 5.74 7.95
C SER A 91 -40.39 6.96 8.64
N VAL A 92 -40.77 8.15 8.18
CA VAL A 92 -40.48 9.44 8.80
C VAL A 92 -41.82 10.06 9.17
N ALA A 93 -42.19 9.95 10.45
CA ALA A 93 -43.47 10.41 10.96
C ALA A 93 -43.46 11.92 11.25
N ASP A 94 -44.66 12.51 11.25
CA ASP A 94 -44.90 13.91 11.66
C ASP A 94 -44.01 14.95 10.97
N LEU A 95 -43.66 14.72 9.70
CA LEU A 95 -42.80 15.63 8.95
C LEU A 95 -43.58 16.90 8.56
N PRO A 96 -43.11 18.09 8.94
CA PRO A 96 -43.77 19.33 8.54
C PRO A 96 -43.58 19.58 7.05
N VAL A 97 -44.70 19.88 6.39
CA VAL A 97 -44.77 20.34 5.00
C VAL A 97 -45.32 21.76 5.02
N VAL A 98 -44.56 22.71 4.48
CA VAL A 98 -44.92 24.14 4.47
C VAL A 98 -44.89 24.64 3.04
N ASP A 99 -46.01 25.15 2.56
CA ASP A 99 -46.19 25.61 1.17
C ASP A 99 -45.68 24.59 0.14
N GLY A 100 -45.96 23.31 0.41
CA GLY A 100 -45.54 22.16 -0.37
C GLY A 100 -44.12 21.67 -0.10
N TYR A 101 -43.22 22.45 0.50
CA TYR A 101 -41.83 22.03 0.70
C TYR A 101 -41.65 21.18 1.96
N PHE A 102 -40.78 20.17 1.85
CA PHE A 102 -40.34 19.35 2.98
C PHE A 102 -38.87 18.95 2.84
N THR A 103 -38.23 18.67 3.98
CA THR A 103 -36.87 18.11 4.06
C THR A 103 -36.90 16.90 4.98
N ALA A 104 -36.58 15.72 4.46
CA ALA A 104 -36.48 14.48 5.22
C ALA A 104 -35.02 14.02 5.31
N ARG A 105 -34.56 13.65 6.50
CA ARG A 105 -33.32 12.88 6.67
C ARG A 105 -33.68 11.42 6.81
N VAL A 106 -33.21 10.59 5.89
CA VAL A 106 -33.53 9.16 5.84
C VAL A 106 -32.23 8.37 5.88
N ASP A 107 -32.09 7.51 6.88
CA ASP A 107 -30.96 6.59 7.00
C ASP A 107 -31.34 5.23 6.45
N PHE A 108 -30.71 4.83 5.35
CA PHE A 108 -30.91 3.52 4.75
C PHE A 108 -30.03 2.45 5.38
N SER A 109 -29.34 2.73 6.51
CA SER A 109 -28.69 1.65 7.26
C SER A 109 -29.75 0.68 7.80
N ASP A 110 -29.77 -0.54 7.29
CA ASP A 110 -30.40 -1.65 7.98
C ASP A 110 -29.34 -2.52 8.66
N ALA A 111 -29.74 -3.07 9.82
CA ALA A 111 -29.00 -4.13 10.50
C ALA A 111 -29.74 -5.43 10.20
N MET A 112 -29.48 -6.02 9.05
CA MET A 112 -30.01 -7.34 8.71
C MET A 112 -28.94 -8.36 9.09
N TYR A 113 -29.28 -9.30 9.99
CA TYR A 113 -28.37 -10.35 10.50
C TYR A 113 -27.11 -9.87 11.22
N GLY A 114 -27.12 -8.69 11.84
CA GLY A 114 -26.03 -8.22 12.71
C GLY A 114 -24.89 -7.49 11.99
N ASP A 115 -24.98 -7.35 10.66
CA ASP A 115 -24.07 -6.53 9.85
C ASP A 115 -24.78 -5.27 9.33
N VAL A 116 -24.03 -4.18 9.19
CA VAL A 116 -24.54 -2.92 8.61
C VAL A 116 -24.43 -3.01 7.08
N HIS A 117 -25.55 -2.97 6.37
CA HIS A 117 -25.55 -2.93 4.91
C HIS A 117 -25.42 -1.51 4.36
N PHE A 118 -24.60 -1.35 3.31
CA PHE A 118 -24.44 -0.11 2.56
C PHE A 118 -25.14 -0.22 1.20
N HIS A 119 -26.30 0.42 1.05
CA HIS A 119 -27.11 0.31 -0.17
C HIS A 119 -26.64 1.23 -1.32
N PHE A 120 -25.75 2.17 -1.05
CA PHE A 120 -25.15 3.08 -2.04
C PHE A 120 -23.78 2.58 -2.51
N ASN A 121 -23.75 1.51 -3.31
CA ASN A 121 -22.54 0.77 -3.71
C ASN A 121 -22.02 1.13 -5.12
N GLY A 122 -22.42 2.28 -5.68
CA GLY A 122 -22.07 2.71 -7.03
C GLY A 122 -23.03 2.23 -8.13
N GLU A 123 -24.02 1.38 -7.82
CA GLU A 123 -25.12 1.06 -8.73
C GLU A 123 -26.24 2.11 -8.70
N ALA A 124 -27.05 2.18 -9.76
CA ALA A 124 -28.20 3.05 -9.80
C ALA A 124 -29.26 2.66 -8.75
N ARG A 125 -29.90 3.67 -8.15
CA ARG A 125 -30.97 3.50 -7.16
C ARG A 125 -32.16 4.39 -7.49
N TRP A 126 -33.35 3.86 -7.25
CA TRP A 126 -34.61 4.57 -7.41
C TRP A 126 -35.35 4.64 -6.09
N LEU A 127 -35.78 5.84 -5.72
CA LEU A 127 -36.49 6.13 -4.49
C LEU A 127 -38.00 6.13 -4.76
N LYS A 128 -38.71 5.20 -4.10
CA LYS A 128 -40.17 5.26 -3.96
C LYS A 128 -40.50 6.04 -2.71
N ILE A 129 -41.39 7.01 -2.87
CA ILE A 129 -41.90 7.85 -1.78
C ILE A 129 -43.38 7.56 -1.65
N SER A 130 -43.85 7.26 -0.44
CA SER A 130 -45.28 7.14 -0.15
C SER A 130 -45.62 8.07 1.01
N VAL A 131 -46.82 8.64 1.01
CA VAL A 131 -47.19 9.69 1.97
C VAL A 131 -48.62 9.51 2.48
N ARG A 132 -48.86 9.91 3.72
CA ARG A 132 -50.19 10.06 4.31
C ARG A 132 -50.23 11.27 5.26
N PRO A 133 -51.41 11.82 5.58
CA PRO A 133 -51.53 12.85 6.61
C PRO A 133 -51.02 12.34 7.98
N GLY A 134 -50.36 13.17 8.79
CA GLY A 134 -49.63 12.76 10.01
C GLY A 134 -50.51 12.14 11.11
N ALA A 135 -51.76 12.59 11.26
CA ALA A 135 -52.73 11.94 12.15
C ALA A 135 -53.44 10.72 11.51
N GLY A 136 -53.04 10.32 10.32
CA GLY A 136 -53.69 9.29 9.52
C GLY A 136 -53.29 7.88 9.93
N ILE A 137 -54.25 7.08 10.38
CA ILE A 137 -54.09 5.63 10.59
C ILE A 137 -54.23 4.80 9.29
N GLY A 138 -54.35 5.46 8.14
CA GLY A 138 -54.63 4.86 6.84
C GLY A 138 -53.40 4.36 6.08
N ILE A 139 -53.65 3.81 4.88
CA ILE A 139 -52.65 3.29 3.95
C ILE A 139 -51.87 4.46 3.33
N TYR A 140 -50.55 4.31 3.19
CA TYR A 140 -49.71 5.26 2.49
C TYR A 140 -50.07 5.33 1.00
N THR A 141 -50.14 6.55 0.46
CA THR A 141 -50.34 6.76 -0.98
C THR A 141 -48.98 6.86 -1.68
N PRO A 142 -48.64 5.96 -2.63
CA PRO A 142 -47.39 6.04 -3.37
C PRO A 142 -47.38 7.22 -4.33
N LEU A 143 -46.23 7.89 -4.42
CA LEU A 143 -45.95 8.96 -5.37
C LEU A 143 -45.23 8.35 -6.58
N ALA A 144 -45.80 8.55 -7.77
CA ALA A 144 -45.23 8.07 -9.02
C ALA A 144 -44.79 9.26 -9.90
N PRO A 145 -43.74 9.12 -10.73
CA PRO A 145 -42.85 7.95 -10.86
C PRO A 145 -41.85 7.83 -9.70
N LEU A 146 -41.15 6.69 -9.61
CA LEU A 146 -39.97 6.55 -8.76
C LEU A 146 -38.90 7.56 -9.19
N GLN A 147 -38.17 8.09 -8.23
CA GLN A 147 -37.14 9.10 -8.50
C GLN A 147 -35.76 8.48 -8.56
N ALA A 148 -35.01 8.74 -9.63
CA ALA A 148 -33.62 8.34 -9.70
C ALA A 148 -32.79 9.13 -8.67
N LEU A 149 -32.02 8.43 -7.84
CA LEU A 149 -31.02 9.06 -6.99
C LEU A 149 -29.75 9.23 -7.82
N THR A 150 -29.54 10.46 -8.32
CA THR A 150 -28.32 10.80 -9.04
C THR A 150 -27.13 10.78 -8.08
N PRO A 151 -25.98 10.18 -8.44
CA PRO A 151 -24.82 10.15 -7.58
C PRO A 151 -24.44 11.55 -7.10
N ALA A 152 -24.34 11.75 -5.78
CA ALA A 152 -23.48 12.80 -5.26
C ALA A 152 -22.03 12.40 -5.60
N PRO A 153 -21.13 13.33 -5.94
CA PRO A 153 -19.74 12.99 -6.23
C PRO A 153 -19.17 12.15 -5.08
N TYR A 154 -18.84 10.89 -5.40
CA TYR A 154 -18.45 9.77 -4.55
C TYR A 154 -17.82 10.13 -3.19
N ALA A 155 -18.35 9.55 -2.10
CA ALA A 155 -17.67 9.46 -0.80
C ALA A 155 -17.86 8.09 -0.13
N GLN A 156 -17.86 6.99 -0.91
CA GLN A 156 -17.51 5.69 -0.32
C GLN A 156 -15.99 5.60 -0.25
N ALA A 157 -15.44 5.79 0.95
CA ALA A 157 -14.07 5.37 1.23
C ALA A 157 -13.99 3.86 0.94
N LEU A 158 -13.10 3.43 0.05
CA LEU A 158 -12.76 2.01 -0.06
C LEU A 158 -12.10 1.62 1.28
N PRO A 159 -12.74 0.78 2.14
CA PRO A 159 -12.13 0.42 3.40
C PRO A 159 -10.81 -0.28 3.14
N GLY A 160 -9.74 0.27 3.71
CA GLY A 160 -8.38 -0.22 3.49
C GLY A 160 -7.69 0.34 2.24
N LEU A 161 -8.33 1.11 1.36
CA LEU A 161 -7.64 1.85 0.30
C LEU A 161 -7.88 3.35 0.45
N HIS A 162 -6.84 4.10 0.80
CA HIS A 162 -6.88 5.54 0.92
C HIS A 162 -5.66 6.20 0.27
N THR A 163 -5.76 7.51 0.03
CA THR A 163 -4.63 8.31 -0.43
C THR A 163 -4.20 9.27 0.68
N ILE A 164 -2.91 9.50 0.82
CA ILE A 164 -2.35 10.56 1.67
C ILE A 164 -1.92 11.68 0.73
N GLN A 165 -2.69 12.77 0.75
CA GLN A 165 -2.45 13.92 -0.12
C GLN A 165 -1.22 14.71 0.32
N ASN A 166 -0.48 15.25 -0.63
CA ASN A 166 0.62 16.19 -0.42
C ASN A 166 0.78 17.10 -1.65
N ASN A 167 1.64 18.12 -1.56
CA ASN A 167 1.77 19.17 -2.59
C ASN A 167 2.50 18.74 -3.87
N THR A 168 2.91 17.46 -4.01
CA THR A 168 3.72 17.01 -5.15
C THR A 168 3.20 15.72 -5.77
N SER A 169 3.22 14.61 -5.03
CA SER A 169 2.82 13.28 -5.49
C SER A 169 2.15 12.55 -4.34
N PRO A 170 0.81 12.41 -4.34
CA PRO A 170 0.08 11.71 -3.28
C PRO A 170 0.60 10.29 -3.07
N ASN A 171 0.49 9.81 -1.83
CA ASN A 171 0.76 8.42 -1.51
C ASN A 171 -0.52 7.57 -1.62
N VAL A 172 -0.38 6.29 -1.96
CA VAL A 172 -1.50 5.33 -2.03
C VAL A 172 -1.27 4.23 -1.01
N VAL A 173 -2.27 3.97 -0.16
CA VAL A 173 -2.18 2.96 0.90
C VAL A 173 -3.38 2.02 0.81
N GLY A 174 -3.11 0.77 0.44
CA GLY A 174 -4.02 -0.36 0.40
C GLY A 174 -3.82 -1.33 1.58
N GLY A 175 -4.85 -2.08 1.95
CA GLY A 175 -4.79 -3.20 2.90
C GLY A 175 -5.10 -2.86 4.36
N TYR A 176 -4.37 -3.50 5.28
CA TYR A 176 -4.57 -3.38 6.72
C TYR A 176 -4.45 -1.93 7.18
N PRO A 177 -5.33 -1.43 8.08
CA PRO A 177 -5.39 -0.01 8.45
C PRO A 177 -4.10 0.58 9.01
N TRP A 178 -3.14 -0.23 9.47
CA TRP A 178 -1.87 0.25 10.02
C TRP A 178 -0.71 0.13 9.04
N ASN A 179 -0.97 -0.22 7.79
CA ASN A 179 -0.01 0.00 6.71
C ASN A 179 0.34 1.50 6.69
N SER A 180 1.62 1.82 6.64
CA SER A 180 2.10 3.17 6.89
C SER A 180 3.04 3.66 5.79
N ILE A 181 2.86 4.92 5.39
CA ILE A 181 3.82 5.64 4.58
C ILE A 181 4.25 6.86 5.40
N ASN A 182 5.56 7.09 5.51
CA ASN A 182 6.10 8.22 6.26
C ASN A 182 5.45 9.54 5.81
N VAL A 183 5.06 10.38 6.77
CA VAL A 183 4.37 11.66 6.51
C VAL A 183 5.15 12.61 5.61
N ASN A 184 6.49 12.53 5.63
CA ASN A 184 7.36 13.34 4.80
C ASN A 184 7.67 12.70 3.43
N ALA A 185 7.24 11.45 3.20
CA ALA A 185 7.43 10.77 1.93
C ALA A 185 6.35 11.18 0.93
N VAL A 186 6.73 11.24 -0.34
CA VAL A 186 5.83 11.52 -1.47
C VAL A 186 5.92 10.40 -2.50
N GLY A 187 4.84 10.15 -3.24
CA GLY A 187 4.77 9.11 -4.28
C GLY A 187 4.96 7.68 -3.79
N GLY A 188 4.81 7.42 -2.48
CA GLY A 188 4.88 6.08 -1.91
C GLY A 188 3.64 5.26 -2.23
N THR A 189 3.81 3.95 -2.44
CA THR A 189 2.70 3.03 -2.71
C THR A 189 2.79 1.81 -1.81
N ILE A 190 1.69 1.51 -1.10
CA ILE A 190 1.41 0.19 -0.55
C ILE A 190 0.16 -0.32 -1.25
N ALA A 191 0.28 -1.36 -2.07
CA ALA A 191 -0.87 -1.82 -2.86
C ALA A 191 -1.88 -2.65 -2.04
N GLY A 192 -1.48 -3.23 -0.91
CA GLY A 192 -2.35 -4.07 -0.10
C GLY A 192 -1.62 -4.82 1.03
N GLY A 193 -2.27 -5.87 1.53
CA GLY A 193 -1.73 -6.77 2.56
C GLY A 193 -1.66 -6.14 3.94
N GLY A 194 -0.77 -6.66 4.78
CA GLY A 194 -0.61 -6.28 6.17
C GLY A 194 -1.52 -7.07 7.12
N SER A 195 -1.16 -7.06 8.41
CA SER A 195 -1.96 -7.60 9.51
C SER A 195 -1.66 -6.84 10.81
N GLN A 196 -2.39 -7.12 11.88
CA GLN A 196 -2.14 -6.53 13.20
C GLN A 196 -0.70 -6.71 13.69
N ALA A 197 -0.06 -7.84 13.37
CA ALA A 197 1.31 -8.15 13.78
C ALA A 197 2.34 -7.92 12.65
N GLY A 198 1.91 -7.42 11.49
CA GLY A 198 2.76 -7.32 10.31
C GLY A 198 2.23 -6.33 9.30
N ALA A 199 2.10 -5.07 9.70
CA ALA A 199 1.79 -3.99 8.79
C ALA A 199 2.97 -3.71 7.85
N ASN A 200 2.66 -3.33 6.61
CA ASN A 200 3.64 -2.92 5.63
C ASN A 200 4.02 -1.44 5.83
N ALA A 201 5.27 -1.10 5.53
CA ALA A 201 5.77 0.27 5.71
C ALA A 201 6.58 0.77 4.50
N VAL A 202 6.37 2.03 4.13
CA VAL A 202 7.24 2.79 3.21
C VAL A 202 7.80 4.00 3.97
N ASN A 203 9.11 4.04 4.20
CA ASN A 203 9.70 5.07 5.07
C ASN A 203 10.23 6.31 4.32
N GLN A 204 10.40 6.23 3.00
CA GLN A 204 11.01 7.28 2.17
C GLN A 204 10.23 7.47 0.86
N SER A 205 10.45 8.61 0.21
CA SER A 205 9.76 8.97 -1.03
C SER A 205 9.96 7.95 -2.14
N TYR A 206 8.90 7.72 -2.92
CA TYR A 206 8.84 6.81 -4.06
C TYR A 206 9.11 5.34 -3.72
N GLY A 207 9.04 4.97 -2.43
CA GLY A 207 9.11 3.57 -2.03
C GLY A 207 7.83 2.82 -2.37
N THR A 208 7.96 1.53 -2.71
CA THR A 208 6.83 0.68 -3.10
C THR A 208 6.84 -0.62 -2.33
N VAL A 209 5.70 -0.96 -1.73
CA VAL A 209 5.39 -2.31 -1.25
C VAL A 209 4.21 -2.85 -2.04
N GLY A 210 4.43 -3.92 -2.82
CA GLY A 210 3.36 -4.52 -3.63
C GLY A 210 2.30 -5.28 -2.82
N GLY A 211 2.60 -5.65 -1.57
CA GLY A 211 1.66 -6.30 -0.65
C GLY A 211 2.37 -7.16 0.37
N GLY A 212 1.74 -8.27 0.77
CA GLY A 212 2.32 -9.24 1.70
C GLY A 212 2.20 -8.83 3.18
N HIS A 213 3.06 -9.39 4.02
CA HIS A 213 3.01 -9.27 5.47
C HIS A 213 4.32 -8.68 6.02
N HIS A 214 4.25 -7.59 6.79
CA HIS A 214 5.42 -7.00 7.47
C HIS A 214 6.61 -6.63 6.55
N ASN A 215 6.35 -6.14 5.34
CA ASN A 215 7.40 -5.69 4.43
C ASN A 215 7.74 -4.21 4.63
N VAL A 216 9.02 -3.85 4.54
CA VAL A 216 9.53 -2.49 4.71
C VAL A 216 10.31 -2.03 3.48
N ALA A 217 9.77 -1.06 2.74
CA ALA A 217 10.51 -0.27 1.75
C ALA A 217 11.03 1.02 2.41
N GLY A 218 12.20 0.93 3.03
CA GLY A 218 12.77 1.96 3.89
C GLY A 218 13.68 2.98 3.20
N GLY A 219 14.20 2.69 2.01
CA GLY A 219 15.06 3.58 1.23
C GLY A 219 14.29 4.42 0.22
N GLN A 220 14.85 5.56 -0.22
CA GLN A 220 14.27 6.33 -1.33
C GLN A 220 14.28 5.47 -2.59
N TYR A 221 13.17 5.42 -3.33
CA TYR A 221 12.97 4.53 -4.49
C TYR A 221 13.06 3.03 -4.19
N ALA A 222 13.08 2.61 -2.92
CA ALA A 222 13.16 1.20 -2.58
C ALA A 222 11.88 0.45 -2.99
N THR A 223 12.03 -0.79 -3.44
CA THR A 223 10.89 -1.63 -3.85
C THR A 223 10.94 -2.96 -3.12
N VAL A 224 9.83 -3.34 -2.50
CA VAL A 224 9.56 -4.71 -2.05
C VAL A 224 8.30 -5.17 -2.77
N ALA A 225 8.43 -6.06 -3.74
CA ALA A 225 7.28 -6.46 -4.55
C ALA A 225 6.23 -7.27 -3.76
N GLY A 226 6.61 -7.90 -2.64
CA GLY A 226 5.71 -8.63 -1.74
C GLY A 226 6.48 -9.55 -0.80
N GLY A 227 5.85 -10.65 -0.38
CA GLY A 227 6.44 -11.64 0.53
C GLY A 227 6.15 -11.37 2.01
N SER A 228 6.99 -11.87 2.90
CA SER A 228 6.87 -11.65 4.34
C SER A 228 8.18 -11.17 4.95
N GLU A 229 8.14 -10.17 5.83
CA GLU A 229 9.31 -9.75 6.64
C GLU A 229 10.54 -9.34 5.81
N ASN A 230 10.34 -8.81 4.60
CA ASN A 230 11.44 -8.31 3.78
C ASN A 230 11.72 -6.83 4.07
N THR A 231 12.99 -6.44 4.10
CA THR A 231 13.43 -5.08 4.44
C THR A 231 14.40 -4.51 3.41
N ALA A 232 13.96 -3.53 2.60
CA ALA A 232 14.78 -2.80 1.64
C ALA A 232 15.01 -1.35 2.10
N VAL A 233 16.12 -1.07 2.80
CA VAL A 233 16.44 0.26 3.36
C VAL A 233 17.48 1.04 2.55
N GLY A 234 18.17 0.39 1.61
CA GLY A 234 19.13 1.04 0.71
C GLY A 234 18.46 1.94 -0.34
N PHE A 235 19.16 2.98 -0.80
CA PHE A 235 18.69 3.82 -1.91
C PHE A 235 18.48 2.97 -3.17
N ALA A 236 17.28 3.03 -3.76
CA ALA A 236 16.88 2.21 -4.90
C ALA A 236 17.14 0.70 -4.69
N GLY A 237 17.07 0.23 -3.44
CA GLY A 237 17.18 -1.19 -3.11
C GLY A 237 15.93 -1.97 -3.54
N ALA A 238 16.12 -3.18 -4.04
CA ALA A 238 15.01 -3.99 -4.59
C ALA A 238 14.96 -5.39 -4.00
N ILE A 239 13.79 -5.79 -3.52
CA ILE A 239 13.46 -7.16 -3.13
C ILE A 239 12.25 -7.61 -3.95
N ALA A 240 12.41 -8.65 -4.77
CA ALA A 240 11.32 -9.13 -5.62
C ALA A 240 10.31 -10.04 -4.87
N GLY A 241 10.62 -10.47 -3.65
CA GLY A 241 9.73 -11.23 -2.78
C GLY A 241 10.51 -12.12 -1.82
N GLY A 242 9.87 -13.21 -1.37
CA GLY A 242 10.48 -14.16 -0.42
C GLY A 242 10.19 -13.81 1.03
N GLU A 243 11.05 -14.30 1.92
CA GLU A 243 10.91 -14.11 3.37
C GLU A 243 12.23 -13.71 4.02
N PHE A 244 12.20 -12.79 4.99
CA PHE A 244 13.39 -12.34 5.74
C PHE A 244 14.54 -11.79 4.89
N ASN A 245 14.31 -11.37 3.65
CA ASN A 245 15.39 -10.80 2.84
C ASN A 245 15.68 -9.35 3.23
N VAL A 246 16.96 -8.98 3.22
CA VAL A 246 17.43 -7.65 3.60
C VAL A 246 18.28 -7.04 2.48
N VAL A 247 17.94 -5.81 2.08
CA VAL A 247 18.72 -4.98 1.17
C VAL A 247 19.05 -3.68 1.89
N SER A 248 20.30 -3.47 2.27
CA SER A 248 20.69 -2.34 3.13
C SER A 248 21.55 -1.28 2.45
N ASN A 249 21.91 -1.45 1.18
CA ASN A 249 22.78 -0.53 0.44
C ASN A 249 22.23 -0.07 -0.92
N THR A 250 22.91 0.92 -1.50
CA THR A 250 22.50 1.60 -2.72
C THR A 250 22.52 0.64 -3.91
N TYR A 251 21.44 0.59 -4.68
CA TYR A 251 21.26 -0.24 -5.88
C TYR A 251 21.47 -1.74 -5.67
N ALA A 252 21.45 -2.20 -4.41
CA ALA A 252 21.53 -3.61 -4.10
C ALA A 252 20.18 -4.30 -4.36
N ALA A 253 20.23 -5.60 -4.66
CA ALA A 253 19.01 -6.35 -4.96
C ALA A 253 19.05 -7.80 -4.47
N VAL A 254 17.88 -8.27 -4.04
CA VAL A 254 17.60 -9.68 -3.76
C VAL A 254 16.42 -10.11 -4.61
N ALA A 255 16.61 -11.10 -5.48
CA ALA A 255 15.55 -11.58 -6.37
C ALA A 255 14.52 -12.49 -5.67
N GLY A 256 14.79 -12.95 -4.45
CA GLY A 256 13.85 -13.70 -3.61
C GLY A 256 14.57 -14.66 -2.66
N GLY A 257 13.86 -15.70 -2.21
CA GLY A 257 14.40 -16.71 -1.30
C GLY A 257 14.11 -16.41 0.17
N TYR A 258 14.87 -17.04 1.06
CA TYR A 258 14.73 -16.93 2.51
C TYR A 258 16.00 -16.37 3.13
N ASP A 259 15.90 -15.32 3.96
CA ASP A 259 16.99 -14.83 4.80
C ASP A 259 18.25 -14.39 4.03
N ASN A 260 18.11 -13.85 2.81
CA ASN A 260 19.27 -13.35 2.06
C ASN A 260 19.56 -11.89 2.36
N GLU A 261 20.84 -11.52 2.44
CA GLU A 261 21.29 -10.15 2.69
C GLU A 261 22.15 -9.63 1.53
N ALA A 262 21.75 -8.49 0.94
CA ALA A 262 22.58 -7.70 0.04
C ALA A 262 22.92 -6.35 0.70
N SER A 263 24.10 -6.27 1.31
CA SER A 263 24.56 -5.12 2.12
C SER A 263 25.73 -4.35 1.52
N GLY A 264 26.30 -4.82 0.41
CA GLY A 264 27.27 -4.06 -0.38
C GLY A 264 26.61 -3.14 -1.42
N PRO A 265 27.24 -2.01 -1.81
CA PRO A 265 26.75 -1.18 -2.92
C PRO A 265 26.71 -1.99 -4.23
N ASN A 266 25.60 -1.91 -4.96
CA ASN A 266 25.33 -2.71 -6.18
C ASN A 266 25.43 -4.24 -5.96
N ALA A 267 25.32 -4.72 -4.71
CA ALA A 267 25.37 -6.15 -4.43
C ALA A 267 24.11 -6.86 -4.95
N PHE A 268 24.28 -8.13 -5.34
CA PHE A 268 23.18 -8.93 -5.88
C PHE A 268 23.14 -10.32 -5.24
N VAL A 269 21.95 -10.72 -4.80
CA VAL A 269 21.64 -12.11 -4.47
C VAL A 269 20.48 -12.60 -5.35
N GLY A 270 20.75 -13.61 -6.18
CA GLY A 270 19.75 -14.19 -7.08
C GLY A 270 18.67 -15.02 -6.39
N GLY A 271 18.91 -15.48 -5.17
CA GLY A 271 17.95 -16.18 -4.33
C GLY A 271 18.62 -17.17 -3.38
N GLY A 272 17.90 -18.22 -2.98
CA GLY A 272 18.42 -19.24 -2.07
C GLY A 272 18.15 -18.94 -0.60
N THR A 273 19.02 -19.43 0.28
CA THR A 273 18.83 -19.38 1.74
C THR A 273 20.08 -18.86 2.44
N SER A 274 19.94 -17.81 3.25
CA SER A 274 21.01 -17.28 4.12
C SER A 274 22.28 -16.84 3.38
N ASN A 275 22.17 -16.34 2.14
CA ASN A 275 23.33 -15.82 1.41
C ASN A 275 23.61 -14.36 1.75
N ILE A 276 24.88 -13.96 1.85
CA ILE A 276 25.30 -12.61 2.23
C ILE A 276 26.25 -12.01 1.18
N ALA A 277 25.76 -11.06 0.39
CA ALA A 277 26.56 -10.24 -0.50
C ALA A 277 26.84 -8.87 0.13
N SER A 278 27.94 -8.76 0.88
CA SER A 278 28.33 -7.55 1.61
C SER A 278 29.37 -6.69 0.89
N GLY A 279 29.98 -7.20 -0.17
CA GLY A 279 30.98 -6.48 -0.96
C GLY A 279 30.40 -5.55 -2.01
N THR A 280 31.15 -4.50 -2.35
CA THR A 280 30.82 -3.62 -3.49
C THR A 280 30.81 -4.45 -4.77
N ASN A 281 29.70 -4.43 -5.52
CA ASN A 281 29.47 -5.30 -6.68
C ASN A 281 29.60 -6.80 -6.38
N GLY A 282 29.46 -7.21 -5.12
CA GLY A 282 29.42 -8.61 -4.71
C GLY A 282 28.18 -9.30 -5.29
N ALA A 283 28.36 -10.47 -5.87
CA ALA A 283 27.28 -11.19 -6.52
C ALA A 283 27.23 -12.66 -6.09
N ILE A 284 26.05 -13.11 -5.71
CA ILE A 284 25.75 -14.50 -5.39
C ILE A 284 24.56 -14.92 -6.24
N CYS A 285 24.72 -15.91 -7.12
CA CYS A 285 23.59 -16.33 -7.97
C CYS A 285 22.51 -17.10 -7.20
N GLY A 286 22.88 -17.77 -6.10
CA GLY A 286 21.95 -18.48 -5.21
C GLY A 286 22.67 -19.46 -4.27
N GLY A 287 21.97 -20.51 -3.85
CA GLY A 287 22.52 -21.56 -2.97
C GLY A 287 22.21 -21.33 -1.49
N ASN A 288 23.03 -21.92 -0.62
CA ASN A 288 22.83 -21.86 0.82
C ASN A 288 24.07 -21.35 1.55
N ASN A 289 23.91 -20.31 2.36
CA ASN A 289 24.96 -19.84 3.26
C ASN A 289 26.26 -19.42 2.54
N ASN A 290 26.16 -18.83 1.35
CA ASN A 290 27.31 -18.31 0.62
C ASN A 290 27.59 -16.86 0.99
N ARG A 291 28.85 -16.42 0.88
CA ARG A 291 29.28 -15.09 1.25
C ARG A 291 30.19 -14.46 0.20
N ALA A 292 29.88 -13.23 -0.22
CA ALA A 292 30.67 -12.41 -1.15
C ALA A 292 30.99 -11.05 -0.50
N VAL A 293 32.25 -10.83 -0.10
CA VAL A 293 32.64 -9.69 0.77
C VAL A 293 33.37 -8.56 0.03
N GLY A 294 33.96 -8.83 -1.13
CA GLY A 294 34.63 -7.84 -1.99
C GLY A 294 33.92 -7.59 -3.32
N TYR A 295 34.67 -7.19 -4.34
CA TYR A 295 34.26 -7.33 -5.75
C TYR A 295 34.21 -8.82 -6.13
N ALA A 296 33.40 -9.59 -5.42
CA ALA A 296 33.52 -11.03 -5.33
C ALA A 296 32.30 -11.71 -5.95
N PHE A 297 32.52 -12.89 -6.51
CA PHE A 297 31.48 -13.68 -7.15
C PHE A 297 31.38 -15.06 -6.53
N VAL A 298 30.16 -15.48 -6.19
CA VAL A 298 29.83 -16.86 -5.86
C VAL A 298 28.74 -17.37 -6.80
N GLY A 299 29.06 -18.35 -7.64
CA GLY A 299 28.11 -18.91 -8.59
C GLY A 299 26.98 -19.74 -7.96
N GLY A 300 27.17 -20.20 -6.73
CA GLY A 300 26.15 -20.92 -5.95
C GLY A 300 26.77 -21.93 -5.00
N GLY A 301 26.06 -23.02 -4.71
CA GLY A 301 26.53 -24.08 -3.81
C GLY A 301 26.21 -23.81 -2.35
N SER A 302 27.02 -24.37 -1.44
CA SER A 302 26.79 -24.29 0.01
C SER A 302 28.03 -23.88 0.78
N ILE A 303 27.92 -22.89 1.66
CA ILE A 303 28.99 -22.48 2.59
C ILE A 303 30.26 -22.04 1.83
N ASN A 304 30.11 -21.38 0.67
CA ASN A 304 31.24 -20.82 -0.05
C ASN A 304 31.51 -19.38 0.38
N GLU A 305 32.77 -19.00 0.55
CA GLU A 305 33.19 -17.65 0.89
C GLU A 305 34.19 -17.10 -0.13
N ALA A 306 33.80 -16.05 -0.84
CA ALA A 306 34.68 -15.24 -1.67
C ALA A 306 34.95 -13.90 -0.94
N SER A 307 36.06 -13.84 -0.21
CA SER A 307 36.39 -12.71 0.67
C SER A 307 37.51 -11.81 0.16
N GLY A 308 38.33 -12.28 -0.78
CA GLY A 308 39.31 -11.45 -1.48
C GLY A 308 38.67 -10.43 -2.43
N SER A 309 39.35 -9.31 -2.68
CA SER A 309 38.93 -8.38 -3.74
C SER A 309 39.06 -9.06 -5.11
N SER A 310 38.05 -8.98 -5.97
CA SER A 310 38.03 -9.68 -7.27
C SER A 310 38.13 -11.20 -7.17
N SER A 311 37.81 -11.80 -6.02
CA SER A 311 37.87 -13.25 -5.85
C SER A 311 36.60 -13.95 -6.36
N THR A 312 36.75 -15.20 -6.76
CA THR A 312 35.68 -15.98 -7.40
C THR A 312 35.61 -17.38 -6.81
N VAL A 313 34.39 -17.80 -6.45
CA VAL A 313 34.05 -19.20 -6.23
C VAL A 313 32.96 -19.59 -7.23
N GLY A 314 33.27 -20.50 -8.17
CA GLY A 314 32.30 -20.94 -9.18
C GLY A 314 31.11 -21.70 -8.57
N GLY A 315 31.32 -22.43 -7.48
CA GLY A 315 30.30 -23.14 -6.73
C GLY A 315 30.90 -24.20 -5.81
N GLY A 316 30.15 -25.27 -5.52
CA GLY A 316 30.60 -26.38 -4.66
C GLY A 316 30.26 -26.19 -3.18
N GLY A 317 31.04 -26.78 -2.30
CA GLY A 317 30.80 -26.78 -0.85
C GLY A 317 32.01 -26.33 -0.03
N LEU A 318 31.84 -25.45 0.96
CA LEU A 318 32.92 -25.09 1.91
C LEU A 318 34.20 -24.53 1.24
N ASN A 319 34.11 -23.89 0.08
CA ASN A 319 35.28 -23.31 -0.58
C ASN A 319 35.54 -21.87 -0.09
N THR A 320 36.81 -21.51 0.13
CA THR A 320 37.22 -20.17 0.57
C THR A 320 38.24 -19.55 -0.39
N ALA A 321 37.86 -18.49 -1.09
CA ALA A 321 38.74 -17.68 -1.94
C ALA A 321 39.04 -16.32 -1.26
N ALA A 322 40.11 -16.29 -0.46
CA ALA A 322 40.47 -15.17 0.41
C ALA A 322 41.53 -14.23 -0.18
N GLY A 323 42.34 -14.71 -1.12
CA GLY A 323 43.33 -13.86 -1.80
C GLY A 323 42.69 -12.87 -2.78
N GLN A 324 43.30 -11.70 -2.96
CA GLN A 324 42.92 -10.79 -4.05
C GLN A 324 43.07 -11.53 -5.38
N GLY A 325 42.06 -11.49 -6.26
CA GLY A 325 42.06 -12.21 -7.54
C GLY A 325 42.00 -13.74 -7.42
N ALA A 326 41.88 -14.29 -6.21
CA ALA A 326 41.87 -15.73 -6.01
C ALA A 326 40.64 -16.39 -6.63
N THR A 327 40.83 -17.55 -7.25
CA THR A 327 39.75 -18.27 -7.94
C THR A 327 39.69 -19.72 -7.50
N ILE A 328 38.48 -20.18 -7.17
CA ILE A 328 38.16 -21.59 -7.01
C ILE A 328 37.04 -21.92 -7.99
N ALA A 329 37.28 -22.78 -8.97
CA ALA A 329 36.26 -23.11 -9.95
C ALA A 329 35.10 -23.94 -9.35
N GLY A 330 35.37 -24.76 -8.34
CA GLY A 330 34.38 -25.55 -7.60
C GLY A 330 35.01 -26.57 -6.67
N GLY A 331 34.28 -27.65 -6.35
CA GLY A 331 34.75 -28.72 -5.46
C GLY A 331 34.33 -28.54 -4.01
N THR A 332 35.03 -29.19 -3.09
CA THR A 332 34.70 -29.18 -1.66
C THR A 332 35.89 -28.80 -0.79
N SER A 333 35.71 -27.92 0.19
CA SER A 333 36.73 -27.60 1.20
C SER A 333 38.07 -27.09 0.63
N ASN A 334 38.05 -26.38 -0.50
CA ASN A 334 39.26 -25.79 -1.08
C ASN A 334 39.55 -24.41 -0.50
N ASN A 335 40.82 -24.06 -0.33
CA ASN A 335 41.26 -22.77 0.24
C ASN A 335 42.31 -22.08 -0.65
N ALA A 336 41.90 -21.02 -1.35
CA ALA A 336 42.77 -20.16 -2.14
C ALA A 336 43.03 -18.84 -1.39
N ALA A 337 44.12 -18.77 -0.63
CA ALA A 337 44.45 -17.65 0.25
C ALA A 337 45.52 -16.71 -0.34
N GLY A 338 46.31 -17.16 -1.29
CA GLY A 338 47.32 -16.34 -1.97
C GLY A 338 46.71 -15.33 -2.94
N VAL A 339 47.38 -14.19 -3.12
CA VAL A 339 47.04 -13.23 -4.20
C VAL A 339 47.18 -13.93 -5.55
N ASP A 340 46.16 -13.82 -6.40
CA ASP A 340 46.04 -14.50 -7.70
C ASP A 340 46.19 -16.03 -7.62
N ALA A 341 45.86 -16.63 -6.47
CA ALA A 341 45.89 -18.08 -6.31
C ALA A 341 44.71 -18.75 -7.04
N ALA A 342 44.94 -19.94 -7.61
CA ALA A 342 43.94 -20.65 -8.39
C ALA A 342 43.77 -22.11 -7.94
N ILE A 343 42.53 -22.55 -7.73
CA ILE A 343 42.20 -23.96 -7.54
C ILE A 343 41.16 -24.36 -8.58
N GLY A 344 41.52 -25.29 -9.46
CA GLY A 344 40.62 -25.78 -10.52
C GLY A 344 39.49 -26.66 -10.01
N GLY A 345 39.60 -27.24 -8.82
CA GLY A 345 38.54 -28.00 -8.15
C GLY A 345 39.09 -29.05 -7.19
N GLY A 346 38.31 -30.11 -6.96
CA GLY A 346 38.71 -31.22 -6.09
C GLY A 346 38.30 -31.04 -4.62
N GLU A 347 38.96 -31.76 -3.71
CA GLU A 347 38.64 -31.77 -2.29
C GLU A 347 39.84 -31.38 -1.41
N GLY A 348 39.66 -30.43 -0.51
CA GLY A 348 40.67 -30.15 0.53
C GLY A 348 41.99 -29.58 -0.01
N ASN A 349 42.00 -28.93 -1.18
CA ASN A 349 43.22 -28.36 -1.75
C ASN A 349 43.51 -26.97 -1.16
N SER A 350 44.79 -26.60 -1.06
CA SER A 350 45.23 -25.32 -0.55
C SER A 350 46.26 -24.63 -1.45
N ALA A 351 45.94 -23.40 -1.87
CA ALA A 351 46.83 -22.52 -2.61
C ALA A 351 47.07 -21.25 -1.76
N GLY A 352 48.12 -21.29 -0.93
CA GLY A 352 48.34 -20.31 0.14
C GLY A 352 49.26 -19.13 -0.19
N MET A 353 50.01 -19.20 -1.29
CA MET A 353 51.03 -18.23 -1.64
C MET A 353 50.67 -17.46 -2.91
N ALA A 354 51.29 -16.30 -3.12
CA ALA A 354 51.04 -15.49 -4.30
C ALA A 354 51.30 -16.28 -5.60
N CYS A 355 50.36 -16.17 -6.53
CA CYS A 355 50.34 -16.84 -7.83
C CYS A 355 50.44 -18.38 -7.77
N SER A 356 50.08 -19.01 -6.63
CA SER A 356 50.11 -20.47 -6.53
C SER A 356 48.86 -21.10 -7.11
N ALA A 357 49.00 -22.28 -7.70
CA ALA A 357 47.93 -22.98 -8.38
C ALA A 357 47.82 -24.43 -7.92
N VAL A 358 46.60 -24.97 -7.93
CA VAL A 358 46.34 -26.40 -7.83
C VAL A 358 45.30 -26.73 -8.91
N ALA A 359 45.67 -27.57 -9.88
CA ALA A 359 44.73 -27.93 -10.96
C ALA A 359 43.48 -28.68 -10.43
N GLY A 360 43.65 -29.50 -9.39
CA GLY A 360 42.58 -30.26 -8.73
C GLY A 360 43.15 -31.34 -7.83
N GLY A 361 42.37 -32.40 -7.55
CA GLY A 361 42.79 -33.55 -6.74
C GLY A 361 42.29 -33.48 -5.29
N CYS A 362 42.95 -34.22 -4.38
CA CYS A 362 42.55 -34.31 -2.98
C CYS A 362 43.73 -34.01 -2.04
N GLY A 363 43.58 -33.01 -1.17
CA GLY A 363 44.57 -32.68 -0.13
C GLY A 363 45.88 -32.07 -0.64
N ASN A 364 45.90 -31.49 -1.84
CA ASN A 364 47.13 -30.91 -2.39
C ASN A 364 47.43 -29.53 -1.77
N VAL A 365 48.72 -29.21 -1.61
CA VAL A 365 49.17 -27.93 -1.02
C VAL A 365 50.24 -27.28 -1.91
N ALA A 366 49.92 -26.12 -2.48
CA ALA A 366 50.86 -25.28 -3.21
C ALA A 366 51.50 -24.24 -2.25
N ALA A 367 52.68 -24.58 -1.73
CA ALA A 367 53.34 -23.88 -0.61
C ALA A 367 54.39 -22.82 -1.02
N GLY A 368 54.65 -22.64 -2.32
CA GLY A 368 55.63 -21.67 -2.83
C GLY A 368 55.00 -20.57 -3.67
N ILE A 369 55.65 -19.40 -3.74
CA ILE A 369 55.28 -18.35 -4.70
C ILE A 369 55.40 -18.93 -6.11
N GLY A 370 54.32 -18.86 -6.89
CA GLY A 370 54.27 -19.42 -8.25
C GLY A 370 54.32 -20.96 -8.33
N ALA A 371 54.10 -21.67 -7.21
CA ALA A 371 54.04 -23.13 -7.22
C ALA A 371 52.75 -23.66 -7.86
N SER A 372 52.82 -24.78 -8.59
CA SER A 372 51.70 -25.43 -9.29
C SER A 372 51.62 -26.92 -9.01
#